data_AF-A0A1V4VJX1-F1
#
_entry.id   AF-A0A1V4VJX1-F1
#
_cell.length_a   1.000
_cell.length_b   1.000
_cell.length_c   1.000
_cell.angle_alpha   90.00
_cell.angle_beta   90.00
_cell.angle_gamma   90.00
#
_symmetry.space_group_name_H-M   'P 1'
#
loop_
_entity.id
_entity.type
_entity.pdbx_description
1 polymer ?
#
loop_
_entity_poly.entity_id
_entity_poly.type
_entity_poly.pdbx_seq_one_letter_code
_entity_poly.pdbx_strand_id
1 'polypeptide(L)'
;MSKITFPRMGESYRTFKMFLEDLGNEVVVPPRPSKRTLDLGIRYTPEFACFPLKILMGTYLETIEMGIDTIVTSGGVGPCRAGEYAMLHHKLLSDLGYKVKMIVIEPPRLHPFNFYKSVRALNKARISIKGIIAHVKRAWRKLQALDNLEKLSHIVRPREINRGNTTKVYRKALEWIDQAYTTEQIVEAESTALEALNSIPQDANRNVLKVGIVGEIYVLLEPASNLEIEETLGNLGVEVEKSMFLTGWTRDNSWNETSEGITVKEAASPYLPELIGGHGRDSIGHTVLYAKRGFDGIIQLAPFTCIPEIVARTILTKVSKDYNIPVLTFFLDEQTGKAGMNTRLEAFVDLLKRKKQFQSGIESFTC
;
A
#
# COMPACT_ATOMS: atom_id res chain seq x y z
N MET A 1 6.60 -31.07 1.32
CA MET A 1 5.73 -30.19 2.13
C MET A 1 4.95 -29.30 1.18
N SER A 2 3.79 -28.76 1.57
CA SER A 2 3.04 -27.85 0.69
C SER A 2 3.80 -26.53 0.57
N LYS A 3 4.16 -26.15 -0.65
CA LYS A 3 4.88 -24.91 -0.93
C LYS A 3 3.89 -23.80 -1.16
N ILE A 4 3.93 -22.79 -0.30
CA ILE A 4 2.94 -21.72 -0.29
C ILE A 4 3.54 -20.40 -0.73
N THR A 5 2.72 -19.57 -1.36
CA THR A 5 3.06 -18.19 -1.70
C THR A 5 1.91 -17.25 -1.36
N PHE A 6 2.12 -15.95 -1.56
CA PHE A 6 1.17 -14.89 -1.26
C PHE A 6 1.49 -13.65 -2.12
N PRO A 7 0.56 -12.68 -2.28
CA PRO A 7 0.84 -11.45 -3.03
C PRO A 7 1.81 -10.51 -2.28
N ARG A 8 2.68 -9.79 -3.01
CA ARG A 8 3.46 -8.69 -2.41
C ARG A 8 2.59 -7.44 -2.26
N MET A 9 2.80 -6.74 -1.16
CA MET A 9 2.25 -5.41 -0.88
C MET A 9 3.33 -4.60 -0.17
N GLY A 10 4.25 -4.02 -0.93
CA GLY A 10 5.40 -3.29 -0.37
C GLY A 10 6.31 -4.22 0.43
N GLU A 11 6.78 -3.78 1.59
CA GLU A 11 7.73 -4.54 2.42
C GLU A 11 7.09 -5.59 3.35
N SER A 12 5.75 -5.65 3.39
CA SER A 12 4.99 -6.56 4.26
C SER A 12 5.26 -8.05 4.03
N TYR A 13 5.76 -8.41 2.84
CA TYR A 13 6.12 -9.79 2.49
C TYR A 13 7.11 -10.40 3.48
N ARG A 14 7.98 -9.59 4.10
CA ARG A 14 8.94 -10.03 5.12
C ARG A 14 8.25 -10.61 6.33
N THR A 15 7.23 -9.91 6.81
CA THR A 15 6.41 -10.37 7.94
C THR A 15 5.54 -11.56 7.55
N PHE A 16 4.90 -11.54 6.37
CA PHE A 16 4.09 -12.66 5.92
C PHE A 16 4.90 -13.94 5.77
N LYS A 17 6.13 -13.85 5.25
CA LYS A 17 7.07 -14.96 5.21
C LYS A 17 7.32 -15.53 6.60
N MET A 18 7.78 -14.69 7.52
CA MET A 18 8.06 -15.09 8.91
C MET A 18 6.83 -15.75 9.56
N PHE A 19 5.66 -15.12 9.46
CA PHE A 19 4.44 -15.62 10.09
C PHE A 19 3.97 -16.95 9.51
N LEU A 20 4.07 -17.14 8.20
CA LEU A 20 3.67 -18.39 7.57
C LEU A 20 4.67 -19.52 7.81
N GLU A 21 5.98 -19.20 7.88
CA GLU A 21 7.03 -20.12 8.32
C GLU A 21 6.82 -20.55 9.78
N ASP A 22 6.46 -19.60 10.67
CA ASP A 22 6.11 -19.88 12.07
C ASP A 22 4.95 -20.88 12.18
N LEU A 23 3.97 -20.80 11.27
CA LEU A 23 2.85 -21.75 11.21
C LEU A 23 3.24 -23.12 10.62
N GLY A 24 4.51 -23.32 10.25
CA GLY A 24 5.07 -24.58 9.75
C GLY A 24 4.94 -24.79 8.25
N ASN A 25 4.82 -23.72 7.46
CA ASN A 25 4.73 -23.81 6.00
C ASN A 25 6.09 -23.57 5.34
N GLU A 26 6.34 -24.21 4.20
CA GLU A 26 7.44 -23.86 3.31
C GLU A 26 7.01 -22.70 2.43
N VAL A 27 7.62 -21.52 2.64
CA VAL A 27 7.20 -20.28 1.96
C VAL A 27 8.11 -19.98 0.77
N VAL A 28 7.50 -19.83 -0.40
CA VAL A 28 8.14 -19.27 -1.59
C VAL A 28 7.75 -17.80 -1.71
N VAL A 29 8.71 -16.92 -1.43
CA VAL A 29 8.50 -15.47 -1.54
C VAL A 29 8.35 -15.11 -3.02
N PRO A 30 7.26 -14.44 -3.42
CA PRO A 30 7.09 -13.97 -4.79
C PRO A 30 8.22 -13.00 -5.21
N PRO A 31 8.66 -13.03 -6.48
CA PRO A 31 9.54 -11.99 -7.00
C PRO A 31 8.86 -10.63 -6.91
N ARG A 32 9.67 -9.55 -6.90
CA ARG A 32 9.12 -8.20 -6.98
C ARG A 32 8.43 -8.07 -8.34
N PRO A 33 7.20 -7.51 -8.42
CA PRO A 33 6.53 -7.30 -9.69
C PRO A 33 7.46 -6.59 -10.69
N SER A 34 7.54 -7.16 -11.87
CA SER A 34 8.41 -6.72 -12.95
C SER A 34 7.63 -6.61 -14.25
N LYS A 35 8.29 -6.16 -15.32
CA LYS A 35 7.69 -6.19 -16.65
C LYS A 35 7.24 -7.61 -17.04
N ARG A 36 8.03 -8.63 -16.70
CA ARG A 36 7.67 -10.04 -16.95
C ARG A 36 6.39 -10.43 -16.21
N THR A 37 6.29 -10.07 -14.93
CA THR A 37 5.09 -10.30 -14.11
C THR A 37 3.87 -9.70 -14.80
N LEU A 38 4.00 -8.47 -15.30
CA LEU A 38 2.92 -7.77 -15.94
C LEU A 38 2.53 -8.38 -17.30
N ASP A 39 3.51 -8.72 -18.14
CA ASP A 39 3.30 -9.38 -19.42
C ASP A 39 2.54 -10.72 -19.26
N LEU A 40 2.89 -11.50 -18.23
CA LEU A 40 2.17 -12.73 -17.85
C LEU A 40 0.73 -12.42 -17.42
N GLY A 41 0.56 -11.42 -16.55
CA GLY A 41 -0.75 -10.99 -16.08
C GLY A 41 -1.69 -10.60 -17.21
N ILE A 42 -1.22 -9.78 -18.14
CA ILE A 42 -1.99 -9.32 -19.30
C ILE A 42 -2.42 -10.49 -20.18
N ARG A 43 -1.50 -11.39 -20.48
CA ARG A 43 -1.76 -12.51 -21.40
C ARG A 43 -2.88 -13.42 -20.92
N TYR A 44 -3.04 -13.59 -19.60
CA TYR A 44 -3.93 -14.59 -19.02
C TYR A 44 -5.07 -14.02 -18.17
N THR A 45 -5.34 -12.71 -18.29
CA THR A 45 -6.48 -12.07 -17.63
C THR A 45 -7.34 -11.31 -18.64
N PRO A 46 -8.64 -11.11 -18.37
CA PRO A 46 -9.47 -10.27 -19.21
C PRO A 46 -8.90 -8.86 -19.34
N GLU A 47 -9.00 -8.27 -20.52
CA GLU A 47 -8.48 -6.93 -20.82
C GLU A 47 -9.01 -5.86 -19.85
N PHE A 48 -10.32 -5.90 -19.57
CA PHE A 48 -11.02 -5.00 -18.64
C PHE A 48 -10.90 -5.39 -17.17
N ALA A 49 -9.99 -6.32 -16.83
CA ALA A 49 -9.63 -6.57 -15.44
C ALA A 49 -8.85 -5.37 -14.88
N CYS A 50 -9.12 -5.03 -13.63
CA CYS A 50 -8.39 -3.97 -12.93
C CYS A 50 -6.92 -4.37 -12.75
N PHE A 51 -6.04 -3.37 -12.81
CA PHE A 51 -4.59 -3.56 -12.83
C PHE A 51 -4.02 -4.47 -11.72
N PRO A 52 -4.47 -4.38 -10.45
CA PRO A 52 -4.03 -5.32 -9.41
C PRO A 52 -4.29 -6.78 -9.75
N LEU A 53 -5.46 -7.12 -10.32
CA LEU A 53 -5.78 -8.50 -10.69
C LEU A 53 -4.75 -9.05 -11.69
N LYS A 54 -4.34 -8.23 -12.67
CA LYS A 54 -3.33 -8.59 -13.67
C LYS A 54 -1.97 -8.84 -13.00
N ILE A 55 -1.50 -7.93 -12.14
CA ILE A 55 -0.21 -8.08 -11.44
C ILE A 55 -0.21 -9.34 -10.57
N LEU A 56 -1.29 -9.58 -9.82
CA LEU A 56 -1.42 -10.75 -8.97
C LEU A 56 -1.41 -12.05 -9.79
N MET A 57 -2.12 -12.10 -10.92
CA MET A 57 -2.09 -13.26 -11.80
C MET A 57 -0.68 -13.55 -12.30
N GLY A 58 0.04 -12.53 -12.75
CA GLY A 58 1.43 -12.65 -13.17
C GLY A 58 2.34 -13.17 -12.06
N THR A 59 2.18 -12.63 -10.84
CA THR A 59 2.92 -13.04 -9.66
C THR A 59 2.68 -14.53 -9.37
N TYR A 60 1.43 -14.97 -9.43
CA TYR A 60 1.06 -16.36 -9.20
C TYR A 60 1.68 -17.28 -10.25
N LEU A 61 1.64 -16.91 -11.53
CA LEU A 61 2.29 -17.68 -12.59
C LEU A 61 3.79 -17.83 -12.37
N GLU A 62 4.50 -16.74 -12.03
CA GLU A 62 5.93 -16.81 -11.73
C GLU A 62 6.23 -17.73 -10.55
N THR A 63 5.42 -17.67 -9.49
CA THR A 63 5.61 -18.55 -8.32
C THR A 63 5.25 -20.01 -8.60
N ILE A 64 4.32 -20.28 -9.53
CA ILE A 64 4.01 -21.65 -9.99
C ILE A 64 5.20 -22.27 -10.70
N GLU A 65 5.92 -21.49 -11.51
CA GLU A 65 7.18 -21.94 -12.11
C GLU A 65 8.24 -22.27 -11.04
N MET A 66 8.18 -21.63 -9.87
CA MET A 66 9.03 -21.92 -8.71
C MET A 66 8.56 -23.14 -7.89
N GLY A 67 7.50 -23.83 -8.33
CA GLY A 67 7.02 -25.08 -7.74
C GLY A 67 6.03 -24.91 -6.58
N ILE A 68 5.31 -23.80 -6.50
CA ILE A 68 4.25 -23.65 -5.49
C ILE A 68 3.05 -24.54 -5.81
N ASP A 69 2.36 -24.99 -4.76
CA ASP A 69 1.11 -25.76 -4.87
C ASP A 69 -0.07 -25.07 -4.16
N THR A 70 0.21 -24.02 -3.38
CA THR A 70 -0.80 -23.28 -2.62
C THR A 70 -0.54 -21.77 -2.66
N ILE A 71 -1.59 -20.99 -2.90
CA ILE A 71 -1.58 -19.54 -2.84
C ILE A 71 -2.42 -19.09 -1.65
N VAL A 72 -1.87 -18.24 -0.80
CA VAL A 72 -2.60 -17.52 0.25
C VAL A 72 -2.93 -16.14 -0.27
N THR A 73 -4.21 -15.77 -0.24
CA THR A 73 -4.66 -14.46 -0.69
C THR A 73 -5.71 -13.88 0.26
N SER A 74 -5.96 -12.58 0.18
CA SER A 74 -7.04 -11.93 0.93
C SER A 74 -8.36 -12.05 0.19
N GLY A 75 -9.43 -12.26 0.95
CA GLY A 75 -10.79 -12.04 0.46
C GLY A 75 -11.13 -10.55 0.44
N GLY A 76 -12.39 -10.24 0.19
CA GLY A 76 -12.88 -8.87 0.15
C GLY A 76 -14.37 -8.82 0.43
N VAL A 77 -14.81 -7.73 1.05
CA VAL A 77 -16.21 -7.49 1.38
C VAL A 77 -16.71 -6.27 0.63
N GLY A 78 -17.94 -6.37 0.13
CA GLY A 78 -18.62 -5.29 -0.56
C GLY A 78 -18.56 -5.42 -2.08
N PRO A 79 -19.08 -4.43 -2.82
CA PRO A 79 -19.33 -4.55 -4.26
C PRO A 79 -18.07 -4.43 -5.13
N CYS A 80 -16.88 -4.40 -4.54
CA CYS A 80 -15.63 -4.31 -5.27
C CYS A 80 -15.24 -5.65 -5.87
N ARG A 81 -14.70 -5.63 -7.09
CA ARG A 81 -14.17 -6.83 -7.76
C ARG A 81 -13.06 -7.54 -6.98
N ALA A 82 -12.38 -6.84 -6.06
CA ALA A 82 -11.38 -7.43 -5.18
C ALA A 82 -11.90 -8.65 -4.40
N GLY A 83 -13.19 -8.65 -4.00
CA GLY A 83 -13.81 -9.81 -3.35
C GLY A 83 -13.86 -11.07 -4.23
N GLU A 84 -13.81 -10.90 -5.55
CA GLU A 84 -13.88 -12.00 -6.53
C GLU A 84 -12.51 -12.41 -7.08
N TYR A 85 -11.42 -11.74 -6.66
CA TYR A 85 -10.08 -12.03 -7.19
C TYR A 85 -9.70 -13.49 -6.99
N ALA A 86 -9.89 -14.03 -5.79
CA ALA A 86 -9.53 -15.41 -5.50
C ALA A 86 -10.24 -16.42 -6.42
N MET A 87 -11.54 -16.22 -6.64
CA MET A 87 -12.34 -17.08 -7.53
C MET A 87 -11.88 -16.96 -8.98
N LEU A 88 -11.65 -15.74 -9.46
CA LEU A 88 -11.19 -15.48 -10.82
C LEU A 88 -9.78 -16.06 -11.07
N HIS A 89 -8.83 -15.81 -10.18
CA HIS A 89 -7.48 -16.37 -10.27
C HIS A 89 -7.51 -17.90 -10.24
N HIS A 90 -8.30 -18.50 -9.34
CA HIS A 90 -8.44 -19.96 -9.28
C HIS A 90 -8.96 -20.53 -10.61
N LYS A 91 -10.01 -19.91 -11.19
CA LYS A 91 -10.57 -20.33 -12.48
C LYS A 91 -9.56 -20.21 -13.61
N LEU A 92 -8.90 -19.05 -13.74
CA LEU A 92 -7.92 -18.78 -14.79
C LEU A 92 -6.72 -19.75 -14.71
N LEU A 93 -6.19 -19.98 -13.50
CA LEU A 93 -5.10 -20.93 -13.29
C LEU A 93 -5.53 -22.37 -13.61
N SER A 94 -6.75 -22.76 -13.24
CA SER A 94 -7.30 -24.09 -13.56
C SER A 94 -7.46 -24.30 -15.06
N ASP A 95 -7.91 -23.28 -15.80
CA ASP A 95 -8.05 -23.33 -17.26
C ASP A 95 -6.70 -23.48 -17.98
N LEU A 96 -5.64 -22.95 -17.38
CA LEU A 96 -4.26 -23.14 -17.86
C LEU A 96 -3.67 -24.51 -17.47
N GLY A 97 -4.43 -25.36 -16.77
CA GLY A 97 -4.02 -26.70 -16.34
C GLY A 97 -3.24 -26.71 -15.02
N TYR A 98 -3.11 -25.59 -14.33
CA TYR A 98 -2.43 -25.53 -13.04
C TYR A 98 -3.34 -25.99 -11.91
N LYS A 99 -2.85 -26.94 -11.10
CA LYS A 99 -3.56 -27.46 -9.92
C LYS A 99 -3.01 -26.79 -8.67
N VAL A 100 -3.48 -25.59 -8.39
CA VAL A 100 -3.03 -24.79 -7.25
C VAL A 100 -4.19 -24.60 -6.28
N LYS A 101 -3.95 -24.87 -5.00
CA LYS A 101 -4.92 -24.60 -3.95
C LYS A 101 -4.90 -23.12 -3.59
N MET A 102 -6.06 -22.48 -3.50
CA MET A 102 -6.16 -21.12 -2.96
C MET A 102 -6.72 -21.15 -1.54
N ILE A 103 -6.03 -20.49 -0.60
CA ILE A 103 -6.48 -20.24 0.77
C ILE A 103 -6.81 -18.76 0.87
N VAL A 104 -8.10 -18.46 1.07
CA VAL A 104 -8.59 -17.09 1.16
C VAL A 104 -8.73 -16.68 2.63
N ILE A 105 -8.08 -15.58 3.00
CA ILE A 105 -8.21 -14.98 4.32
C ILE A 105 -9.33 -13.96 4.27
N GLU A 106 -10.50 -14.37 4.76
CA GLU A 106 -11.67 -13.50 4.87
C GLU A 106 -11.68 -12.70 6.18
N PRO A 107 -12.31 -11.51 6.21
CA PRO A 107 -12.47 -10.75 7.44
C PRO A 107 -13.20 -11.57 8.52
N PRO A 108 -12.61 -11.77 9.72
CA PRO A 108 -13.14 -12.69 10.72
C PRO A 108 -14.50 -12.26 11.28
N ARG A 109 -14.82 -10.96 11.24
CA ARG A 109 -16.10 -10.42 11.72
C ARG A 109 -17.28 -10.82 10.85
N LEU A 110 -17.06 -10.96 9.54
CA LEU A 110 -18.12 -11.24 8.57
C LEU A 110 -18.15 -12.71 8.17
N HIS A 111 -16.97 -13.37 8.15
CA HIS A 111 -16.84 -14.77 7.77
C HIS A 111 -16.02 -15.59 8.79
N PRO A 112 -16.47 -15.69 10.06
CA PRO A 112 -15.69 -16.33 11.13
C PRO A 112 -15.36 -17.80 10.87
N PHE A 113 -16.28 -18.55 10.27
CA PHE A 113 -16.08 -19.97 9.95
C PHE A 113 -15.01 -20.18 8.86
N ASN A 114 -15.05 -19.37 7.79
CA ASN A 114 -14.05 -19.42 6.72
C ASN A 114 -12.67 -19.01 7.23
N PHE A 115 -12.62 -17.95 8.04
CA PHE A 115 -11.39 -17.52 8.69
C PHE A 115 -10.78 -18.65 9.53
N TYR A 116 -11.58 -19.29 10.39
CA TYR A 116 -11.12 -20.44 11.19
C TYR A 116 -10.58 -21.58 10.32
N LYS A 117 -11.30 -21.92 9.23
CA LYS A 117 -10.86 -22.96 8.27
C LYS A 117 -9.52 -22.61 7.64
N SER A 118 -9.32 -21.36 7.23
CA SER A 118 -8.06 -20.88 6.64
C SER A 118 -6.91 -20.91 7.64
N VAL A 119 -7.12 -20.43 8.87
CA VAL A 119 -6.12 -20.51 9.95
C VAL A 119 -5.74 -21.96 10.23
N ARG A 120 -6.73 -22.87 10.32
CA ARG A 120 -6.46 -24.31 10.52
C ARG A 120 -5.70 -24.92 9.34
N ALA A 121 -5.99 -24.50 8.11
CA ALA A 121 -5.31 -24.99 6.92
C ALA A 121 -3.82 -24.57 6.88
N LEU A 122 -3.52 -23.37 7.40
CA LEU A 122 -2.18 -22.80 7.48
C LEU A 122 -1.38 -23.26 8.69
N ASN A 123 -2.02 -23.64 9.81
CA ASN A 123 -1.34 -24.10 11.02
C ASN A 123 -0.83 -25.56 10.92
N LYS A 124 0.20 -25.79 10.12
CA LYS A 124 0.84 -27.10 9.94
C LYS A 124 1.64 -27.56 11.17
N ALA A 125 2.23 -26.60 11.88
CA ALA A 125 2.96 -26.84 13.12
C ALA A 125 2.03 -27.23 14.30
N ARG A 126 0.70 -27.25 14.11
CA ARG A 126 -0.30 -27.59 15.14
C ARG A 126 -0.15 -26.76 16.42
N ILE A 127 0.17 -25.49 16.23
CA ILE A 127 0.36 -24.54 17.32
C ILE A 127 -0.97 -24.32 18.04
N SER A 128 -0.91 -24.21 19.37
CA SER A 128 -2.07 -23.90 20.20
C SER A 128 -2.62 -22.50 19.87
N ILE A 129 -3.90 -22.24 20.19
CA ILE A 129 -4.51 -20.92 19.96
C ILE A 129 -3.69 -19.80 20.62
N LYS A 130 -3.18 -20.04 21.85
CA LYS A 130 -2.31 -19.08 22.55
C LYS A 130 -1.02 -18.80 21.78
N GLY A 131 -0.41 -19.83 21.20
CA GLY A 131 0.78 -19.68 20.37
C GLY A 131 0.49 -18.91 19.07
N ILE A 132 -0.62 -19.21 18.39
CA ILE A 132 -1.05 -18.46 17.19
C ILE A 132 -1.20 -16.98 17.52
N ILE A 133 -1.87 -16.64 18.64
CA ILE A 133 -2.01 -15.25 19.09
C ILE A 133 -0.65 -14.61 19.34
N ALA A 134 0.31 -15.33 19.93
CA ALA A 134 1.67 -14.81 20.14
C ALA A 134 2.39 -14.53 18.80
N HIS A 135 2.30 -15.43 17.82
CA HIS A 135 2.84 -15.21 16.47
C HIS A 135 2.17 -14.03 15.76
N VAL A 136 0.84 -13.90 15.87
CA VAL A 136 0.10 -12.75 15.30
C VAL A 136 0.57 -11.44 15.94
N LYS A 137 0.71 -11.38 17.27
CA LYS A 137 1.20 -10.18 17.97
C LYS A 137 2.62 -9.79 17.52
N ARG A 138 3.49 -10.78 17.34
CA ARG A 138 4.87 -10.57 16.87
C ARG A 138 4.93 -10.10 15.42
N ALA A 139 4.17 -10.76 14.55
CA ALA A 139 4.01 -10.34 13.15
C ALA A 139 3.45 -8.91 13.05
N TRP A 140 2.45 -8.59 13.87
CA TRP A 140 1.91 -7.24 13.95
C TRP A 140 2.98 -6.21 14.34
N ARG A 141 3.78 -6.51 15.37
CA ARG A 141 4.87 -5.63 15.80
C ARG A 141 5.91 -5.39 14.71
N LYS A 142 6.25 -6.42 13.93
CA LYS A 142 7.19 -6.32 12.79
C LYS A 142 6.60 -5.50 11.64
N LEU A 143 5.31 -5.66 11.32
CA LEU A 143 4.63 -4.79 10.36
C LEU A 143 4.63 -3.32 10.80
N GLN A 144 4.39 -3.04 12.09
CA GLN A 144 4.46 -1.68 12.61
C GLN A 144 5.85 -1.08 12.43
N ALA A 145 6.91 -1.85 12.68
CA ALA A 145 8.29 -1.40 12.47
C ALA A 145 8.57 -1.05 11.00
N LEU A 146 8.10 -1.87 10.05
CA LEU A 146 8.23 -1.60 8.62
C LEU A 146 7.48 -0.33 8.21
N ASP A 147 6.22 -0.17 8.65
CA ASP A 147 5.41 1.01 8.35
C ASP A 147 6.03 2.29 8.95
N ASN A 148 6.55 2.23 10.17
CA ASN A 148 7.21 3.36 10.83
C ASN A 148 8.51 3.77 10.10
N LEU A 149 9.31 2.79 9.69
CA LEU A 149 10.51 3.02 8.91
C LEU A 149 10.18 3.67 7.55
N GLU A 150 9.14 3.19 6.87
CA GLU A 150 8.68 3.75 5.59
C GLU A 150 8.21 5.20 5.75
N LYS A 151 7.35 5.47 6.75
CA LYS A 151 6.88 6.82 7.09
C LYS A 151 8.03 7.78 7.37
N LEU A 152 9.01 7.35 8.17
CA LEU A 152 10.17 8.19 8.46
C LEU A 152 10.97 8.50 7.19
N SER A 153 11.06 7.53 6.27
CA SER A 153 11.71 7.76 4.97
C SER A 153 11.02 8.86 4.16
N HIS A 154 9.69 8.99 4.23
CA HIS A 154 8.94 10.05 3.53
C HIS A 154 9.21 11.44 4.11
N ILE A 155 9.60 11.52 5.38
CA ILE A 155 9.95 12.77 6.06
C ILE A 155 11.41 13.15 5.80
N VAL A 156 12.33 12.19 5.93
CA VAL A 156 13.78 12.44 5.81
C VAL A 156 14.20 12.68 4.36
N ARG A 157 13.69 11.89 3.40
CA ARG A 157 14.11 11.97 1.99
C ARG A 157 14.00 13.37 1.36
N PRO A 158 12.90 14.12 1.49
CA PRO A 158 12.83 15.48 0.93
C PRO A 158 13.80 16.47 1.58
N ARG A 159 14.29 16.17 2.79
CA ARG A 159 15.19 17.02 3.57
C ARG A 159 16.66 16.60 3.43
N GLU A 160 16.97 15.49 2.78
CA GLU A 160 18.35 15.00 2.68
C GLU A 160 19.24 16.00 1.91
N ILE A 161 20.45 16.24 2.43
CA ILE A 161 21.44 17.10 1.77
C ILE A 161 22.01 16.40 0.53
N ASN A 162 22.35 15.12 0.68
CA ASN A 162 22.95 14.30 -0.37
C ASN A 162 21.90 13.32 -0.91
N ARG A 163 21.45 13.56 -2.15
CA ARG A 163 20.39 12.78 -2.80
C ARG A 163 20.70 11.27 -2.83
N GLY A 164 19.75 10.46 -2.42
CA GLY A 164 19.81 9.00 -2.43
C GLY A 164 20.39 8.37 -1.17
N ASN A 165 20.81 9.17 -0.18
CA ASN A 165 21.27 8.64 1.10
C ASN A 165 20.13 7.96 1.87
N THR A 166 18.95 8.58 1.91
CA THR A 166 17.76 7.98 2.52
C THR A 166 17.41 6.65 1.87
N THR A 167 17.45 6.55 0.54
CA THR A 167 17.17 5.27 -0.16
C THR A 167 18.18 4.18 0.22
N LYS A 168 19.47 4.51 0.28
CA LYS A 168 20.52 3.54 0.67
C LYS A 168 20.34 3.05 2.11
N VAL A 169 20.16 3.98 3.06
CA VAL A 169 19.98 3.65 4.48
C VAL A 169 18.68 2.90 4.70
N TYR A 170 17.59 3.33 4.07
CA TYR A 170 16.28 2.66 4.15
C TYR A 170 16.36 1.19 3.73
N ARG A 171 17.02 0.88 2.61
CA ARG A 171 17.20 -0.51 2.15
C ARG A 171 17.97 -1.36 3.14
N LYS A 172 19.04 -0.82 3.73
CA LYS A 172 19.82 -1.51 4.77
C LYS A 172 19.01 -1.70 6.05
N ALA A 173 18.24 -0.70 6.44
CA ALA A 173 17.38 -0.73 7.63
C ALA A 173 16.27 -1.79 7.51
N LEU A 174 15.72 -1.99 6.31
CA LEU A 174 14.78 -3.08 6.04
C LEU A 174 15.39 -4.45 6.30
N GLU A 175 16.67 -4.66 5.98
CA GLU A 175 17.38 -5.92 6.25
C GLU A 175 17.54 -6.19 7.75
N TRP A 176 17.80 -5.15 8.55
CA TRP A 176 17.88 -5.27 10.02
C TRP A 176 16.55 -5.74 10.61
N ILE A 177 15.44 -5.12 10.18
CA ILE A 177 14.09 -5.53 10.62
C ILE A 177 13.77 -6.94 10.12
N ASP A 178 14.18 -7.30 8.90
CA ASP A 178 13.93 -8.62 8.34
C ASP A 178 14.64 -9.74 9.13
N GLN A 179 15.88 -9.52 9.54
CA GLN A 179 16.69 -10.45 10.32
C GLN A 179 16.20 -10.58 11.78
N ALA A 180 15.52 -9.57 12.32
CA ALA A 180 14.95 -9.62 13.66
C ALA A 180 13.78 -10.61 13.74
N TYR A 181 13.82 -11.50 14.75
CA TYR A 181 12.82 -12.54 14.92
C TYR A 181 11.99 -12.37 16.20
N THR A 182 12.60 -12.19 17.38
CA THR A 182 11.84 -11.99 18.63
C THR A 182 11.25 -10.59 18.71
N THR A 183 10.25 -10.39 19.57
CA THR A 183 9.62 -9.06 19.76
C THR A 183 10.65 -8.02 20.20
N GLU A 184 11.57 -8.40 21.08
CA GLU A 184 12.64 -7.55 21.60
C GLU A 184 13.63 -7.18 20.48
N GLN A 185 14.06 -8.16 19.69
CA GLN A 185 14.92 -7.93 18.52
C GLN A 185 14.25 -7.01 17.50
N ILE A 186 12.94 -7.14 17.28
CA ILE A 186 12.18 -6.27 16.36
C ILE A 186 12.17 -4.83 16.87
N VAL A 187 11.96 -4.64 18.18
CA VAL A 187 11.98 -3.31 18.81
C VAL A 187 13.37 -2.68 18.70
N GLU A 188 14.42 -3.44 18.98
CA GLU A 188 15.81 -2.99 18.86
C GLU A 188 16.16 -2.64 17.40
N ALA A 189 15.86 -3.54 16.46
CA ALA A 189 16.12 -3.32 15.04
C ALA A 189 15.36 -2.10 14.49
N GLU A 190 14.12 -1.88 14.92
CA GLU A 190 13.39 -0.66 14.58
C GLU A 190 14.07 0.58 15.16
N SER A 191 14.46 0.56 16.44
CA SER A 191 15.14 1.69 17.07
C SER A 191 16.41 2.06 16.30
N THR A 192 17.25 1.09 15.98
CA THR A 192 18.47 1.28 15.17
C THR A 192 18.15 1.78 13.76
N ALA A 193 17.11 1.23 13.13
CA ALA A 193 16.66 1.62 11.79
C ALA A 193 16.18 3.08 11.74
N LEU A 194 15.38 3.51 12.72
CA LEU A 194 14.87 4.88 12.81
C LEU A 194 15.98 5.86 13.16
N GLU A 195 16.89 5.50 14.07
CA GLU A 195 18.06 6.30 14.40
C GLU A 195 18.94 6.52 13.17
N ALA A 196 19.24 5.46 12.41
CA ALA A 196 20.05 5.56 11.20
C ALA A 196 19.45 6.50 10.14
N LEU A 197 18.11 6.54 9.99
CA LEU A 197 17.45 7.51 9.11
C LEU A 197 17.53 8.93 9.66
N ASN A 198 17.31 9.13 10.96
CA ASN A 198 17.36 10.45 11.59
C ASN A 198 18.77 11.05 11.57
N SER A 199 19.82 10.22 11.64
CA SER A 199 21.22 10.65 11.57
C SER A 199 21.67 11.09 10.17
N ILE A 200 20.83 10.93 9.14
CA ILE A 200 21.15 11.43 7.80
C ILE A 200 21.23 12.96 7.85
N PRO A 201 22.29 13.57 7.27
CA PRO A 201 22.38 15.02 7.17
C PRO A 201 21.20 15.61 6.41
N GLN A 202 20.48 16.51 7.08
CA GLN A 202 19.24 17.12 6.59
C GLN A 202 19.33 18.65 6.60
N ASP A 203 18.71 19.28 5.62
CA ASP A 203 18.48 20.72 5.59
C ASP A 203 17.16 21.05 6.30
N ALA A 204 17.27 21.55 7.54
CA ALA A 204 16.12 21.93 8.36
C ALA A 204 15.36 23.15 7.81
N ASN A 205 15.99 23.98 6.99
CA ASN A 205 15.39 25.20 6.42
C ASN A 205 14.75 24.96 5.05
N ARG A 206 14.81 23.73 4.53
CA ARG A 206 14.24 23.42 3.22
C ARG A 206 12.72 23.61 3.25
N ASN A 207 12.21 24.41 2.31
CA ASN A 207 10.77 24.53 2.11
C ASN A 207 10.23 23.24 1.47
N VAL A 208 9.69 22.36 2.31
CA VAL A 208 9.13 21.07 1.90
C VAL A 208 7.63 21.21 1.63
N LEU A 209 7.19 20.64 0.51
CA LEU A 209 5.76 20.47 0.23
C LEU A 209 5.23 19.23 0.94
N LYS A 210 3.99 19.26 1.41
CA LYS A 210 3.28 18.08 1.94
C LYS A 210 2.23 17.63 0.94
N VAL A 211 2.36 16.43 0.42
CA VAL A 211 1.40 15.85 -0.54
C VAL A 211 0.81 14.55 0.01
N GLY A 212 -0.52 14.49 -0.01
CA GLY A 212 -1.26 13.29 0.35
C GLY A 212 -1.36 12.37 -0.84
N ILE A 213 -1.15 11.07 -0.66
CA ILE A 213 -1.42 10.06 -1.70
C ILE A 213 -2.62 9.23 -1.29
N VAL A 214 -3.65 9.23 -2.13
CA VAL A 214 -4.88 8.46 -1.99
C VAL A 214 -5.03 7.48 -3.15
N GLY A 215 -5.85 6.45 -3.03
CA GLY A 215 -6.08 5.52 -4.11
C GLY A 215 -6.48 4.12 -3.68
N GLU A 216 -6.50 3.21 -4.65
CA GLU A 216 -6.74 1.79 -4.41
C GLU A 216 -5.55 1.15 -3.68
N ILE A 217 -5.85 0.25 -2.73
CA ILE A 217 -4.85 -0.29 -1.81
C ILE A 217 -3.63 -0.90 -2.48
N TYR A 218 -3.82 -1.73 -3.50
CA TYR A 218 -2.69 -2.47 -4.06
C TYR A 218 -1.73 -1.51 -4.75
N VAL A 219 -2.25 -0.58 -5.55
CA VAL A 219 -1.39 0.41 -6.23
C VAL A 219 -0.78 1.43 -5.29
N LEU A 220 -1.39 1.63 -4.12
CA LEU A 220 -0.87 2.52 -3.09
C LEU A 220 0.22 1.87 -2.23
N LEU A 221 0.15 0.55 -2.01
CA LEU A 221 1.08 -0.19 -1.15
C LEU A 221 2.24 -0.86 -1.91
N GLU A 222 2.07 -1.26 -3.17
CA GLU A 222 3.13 -1.93 -3.95
C GLU A 222 3.89 -0.93 -4.84
N PRO A 223 5.12 -0.52 -4.48
CA PRO A 223 5.86 0.52 -5.21
C PRO A 223 6.09 0.19 -6.69
N ALA A 224 6.29 -1.10 -7.01
CA ALA A 224 6.52 -1.51 -8.39
C ALA A 224 5.31 -1.23 -9.30
N SER A 225 4.11 -1.23 -8.73
CA SER A 225 2.86 -0.95 -9.47
C SER A 225 2.63 0.53 -9.74
N ASN A 226 3.23 1.42 -8.95
CA ASN A 226 3.10 2.87 -9.09
C ASN A 226 4.40 3.56 -9.52
N LEU A 227 5.39 2.77 -9.96
CA LEU A 227 6.67 3.24 -10.50
C LEU A 227 7.56 3.99 -9.49
N GLU A 228 7.46 3.63 -8.21
CA GLU A 228 8.21 4.26 -7.10
C GLU A 228 7.86 5.74 -6.93
N ILE A 229 6.58 6.08 -6.96
CA ILE A 229 6.12 7.48 -6.90
C ILE A 229 6.58 8.19 -5.62
N GLU A 230 6.60 7.48 -4.50
CA GLU A 230 6.98 8.00 -3.18
C GLU A 230 8.46 8.40 -3.15
N GLU A 231 9.33 7.56 -3.70
CA GLU A 231 10.76 7.86 -3.83
C GLU A 231 10.97 9.03 -4.80
N THR A 232 10.21 9.07 -5.90
CA THR A 232 10.28 10.15 -6.89
C THR A 232 9.88 11.50 -6.29
N LEU A 233 8.78 11.56 -5.55
CA LEU A 233 8.31 12.76 -4.85
C LEU A 233 9.29 13.22 -3.77
N GLY A 234 9.81 12.30 -2.96
CA GLY A 234 10.83 12.63 -1.97
C GLY A 234 12.07 13.25 -2.61
N ASN A 235 12.51 12.72 -3.75
CA ASN A 235 13.61 13.30 -4.52
C ASN A 235 13.31 14.69 -5.10
N LEU A 236 12.04 15.04 -5.29
CA LEU A 236 11.58 16.37 -5.73
C LEU A 236 11.41 17.36 -4.56
N GLY A 237 11.74 16.96 -3.33
CA GLY A 237 11.61 17.78 -2.12
C GLY A 237 10.19 17.77 -1.54
N VAL A 238 9.43 16.70 -1.77
CA VAL A 238 8.05 16.54 -1.28
C VAL A 238 8.01 15.50 -0.16
N GLU A 239 7.45 15.89 0.98
CA GLU A 239 7.02 14.98 2.05
C GLU A 239 5.69 14.36 1.66
N VAL A 240 5.64 13.04 1.75
CA VAL A 240 4.49 12.24 1.34
C VAL A 240 3.80 11.65 2.56
N GLU A 241 2.48 11.66 2.56
CA GLU A 241 1.68 10.83 3.47
C GLU A 241 0.65 10.03 2.68
N LYS A 242 0.67 8.70 2.83
CA LYS A 242 -0.34 7.82 2.23
C LYS A 242 -1.59 7.75 3.09
N SER A 243 -2.76 7.62 2.46
CA SER A 243 -4.03 7.41 3.16
C SER A 243 -4.07 6.11 3.94
N MET A 244 -3.30 5.11 3.51
CA MET A 244 -3.20 3.84 4.21
C MET A 244 -1.78 3.29 4.17
N PHE A 245 -1.44 2.65 5.29
CA PHE A 245 -0.34 1.70 5.41
C PHE A 245 -0.94 0.34 5.77
N LEU A 246 -0.19 -0.74 5.62
CA LEU A 246 -0.76 -2.06 5.81
C LEU A 246 -1.27 -2.26 7.25
N THR A 247 -0.57 -1.76 8.28
CA THR A 247 -1.08 -1.87 9.67
C THR A 247 -2.33 -1.04 9.91
N GLY A 248 -2.42 0.17 9.34
CA GLY A 248 -3.63 0.99 9.41
C GLY A 248 -4.81 0.30 8.75
N TRP A 249 -4.63 -0.12 7.49
CA TRP A 249 -5.67 -0.82 6.73
C TRP A 249 -6.10 -2.14 7.37
N THR A 250 -5.16 -2.97 7.82
CA THR A 250 -5.49 -4.26 8.46
C THR A 250 -6.23 -4.06 9.78
N ARG A 251 -5.87 -3.05 10.58
CA ARG A 251 -6.60 -2.67 11.80
C ARG A 251 -8.01 -2.22 11.46
N ASP A 252 -8.17 -1.34 10.47
CA ASP A 252 -9.46 -0.73 10.14
C ASP A 252 -10.43 -1.74 9.47
N ASN A 253 -9.90 -2.78 8.81
CA ASN A 253 -10.70 -3.88 8.23
C ASN A 253 -10.92 -5.09 9.15
N SER A 254 -10.09 -5.26 10.19
CA SER A 254 -10.22 -6.35 11.17
C SER A 254 -10.88 -5.91 12.48
N TRP A 255 -10.75 -4.64 12.85
CA TRP A 255 -11.24 -4.03 14.08
C TRP A 255 -12.06 -2.76 13.79
N ASN A 256 -12.46 -2.01 14.84
CA ASN A 256 -13.14 -0.73 14.68
C ASN A 256 -12.14 0.38 14.28
N GLU A 257 -12.57 1.28 13.39
CA GLU A 257 -11.87 2.53 13.08
C GLU A 257 -11.53 3.25 14.39
N THR A 258 -10.23 3.37 14.66
CA THR A 258 -9.69 4.06 15.83
C THR A 258 -9.07 5.36 15.35
N SER A 259 -9.93 6.36 15.21
CA SER A 259 -9.53 7.75 14.97
C SER A 259 -10.24 8.63 16.00
N GLU A 260 -9.50 9.45 16.74
CA GLU A 260 -10.08 10.59 17.45
C GLU A 260 -10.35 11.71 16.42
N GLY A 261 -11.59 12.17 16.29
CA GLY A 261 -12.01 13.18 15.30
C GLY A 261 -13.00 12.65 14.24
N ILE A 262 -13.23 13.44 13.18
CA ILE A 262 -14.11 13.08 12.06
C ILE A 262 -13.50 11.86 11.34
N THR A 263 -14.25 10.76 11.26
CA THR A 263 -13.83 9.56 10.53
C THR A 263 -13.70 9.83 9.03
N VAL A 264 -12.90 9.01 8.34
CA VAL A 264 -12.77 9.09 6.87
C VAL A 264 -14.16 8.98 6.20
N LYS A 265 -15.03 8.12 6.73
CA LYS A 265 -16.40 7.92 6.25
C LYS A 265 -17.29 9.15 6.43
N GLU A 266 -17.19 9.84 7.57
CA GLU A 266 -17.92 11.08 7.83
C GLU A 266 -17.40 12.22 6.97
N ALA A 267 -16.07 12.33 6.78
CA ALA A 267 -15.47 13.32 5.90
C ALA A 267 -15.89 13.14 4.43
N ALA A 268 -16.10 11.90 3.99
CA ALA A 268 -16.57 11.59 2.64
C ALA A 268 -18.08 11.74 2.46
N SER A 269 -18.87 11.61 3.52
CA SER A 269 -20.35 11.53 3.47
C SER A 269 -21.03 12.68 2.70
N PRO A 270 -20.59 13.95 2.81
CA PRO A 270 -21.18 15.06 2.04
C PRO A 270 -21.02 14.93 0.51
N TYR A 271 -20.09 14.08 0.06
CA TYR A 271 -19.73 13.91 -1.34
C TYR A 271 -20.12 12.53 -1.89
N LEU A 272 -20.03 11.50 -1.06
CA LEU A 272 -20.34 10.10 -1.40
C LEU A 272 -20.85 9.36 -0.15
N PRO A 273 -22.16 9.44 0.15
CA PRO A 273 -22.74 8.75 1.30
C PRO A 273 -22.87 7.24 1.10
N GLU A 274 -22.98 6.75 -0.14
CA GLU A 274 -23.14 5.33 -0.47
C GLU A 274 -21.83 4.54 -0.40
N LEU A 275 -21.95 3.24 -0.09
CA LEU A 275 -20.84 2.29 -0.19
C LEU A 275 -20.73 1.73 -1.61
N ILE A 276 -19.74 2.20 -2.36
CA ILE A 276 -19.48 1.73 -3.74
C ILE A 276 -18.38 0.65 -3.83
N GLY A 277 -17.88 0.19 -2.68
CA GLY A 277 -16.79 -0.78 -2.58
C GLY A 277 -15.42 -0.19 -2.93
N GLY A 278 -14.36 -0.94 -2.65
CA GLY A 278 -12.98 -0.48 -2.88
C GLY A 278 -12.65 0.73 -1.99
N HIS A 279 -11.74 1.58 -2.44
CA HIS A 279 -11.22 2.70 -1.66
C HIS A 279 -11.68 4.07 -2.16
N GLY A 280 -12.67 4.13 -3.07
CA GLY A 280 -13.11 5.39 -3.65
C GLY A 280 -13.66 6.38 -2.63
N ARG A 281 -14.43 5.88 -1.65
CA ARG A 281 -14.94 6.69 -0.53
C ARG A 281 -13.81 7.12 0.41
N ASP A 282 -12.86 6.23 0.69
CA ASP A 282 -11.68 6.54 1.49
C ASP A 282 -10.82 7.62 0.84
N SER A 283 -10.60 7.54 -0.47
CA SER A 283 -9.87 8.54 -1.26
C SER A 283 -10.49 9.93 -1.14
N ILE A 284 -11.82 10.04 -1.18
CA ILE A 284 -12.54 11.31 -0.96
C ILE A 284 -12.36 11.80 0.48
N GLY A 285 -12.61 10.93 1.47
CA GLY A 285 -12.54 11.29 2.88
C GLY A 285 -11.14 11.74 3.30
N HIS A 286 -10.10 11.00 2.89
CA HIS A 286 -8.71 11.38 3.14
C HIS A 286 -8.33 12.68 2.44
N THR A 287 -8.81 12.95 1.23
CA THR A 287 -8.57 14.24 0.56
C THR A 287 -9.11 15.41 1.38
N VAL A 288 -10.34 15.27 1.92
CA VAL A 288 -10.93 16.29 2.82
C VAL A 288 -10.09 16.45 4.09
N LEU A 289 -9.67 15.35 4.72
CA LEU A 289 -8.88 15.39 5.94
C LEU A 289 -7.49 15.99 5.72
N TYR A 290 -6.83 15.65 4.61
CA TYR A 290 -5.55 16.24 4.22
C TYR A 290 -5.67 17.74 3.96
N ALA A 291 -6.73 18.18 3.28
CA ALA A 291 -6.97 19.60 3.08
C ALA A 291 -7.15 20.35 4.40
N LYS A 292 -7.93 19.79 5.34
CA LYS A 292 -8.08 20.36 6.70
C LYS A 292 -6.78 20.38 7.51
N ARG A 293 -5.84 19.49 7.21
CA ARG A 293 -4.50 19.42 7.82
C ARG A 293 -3.47 20.31 7.12
N GLY A 294 -3.87 21.11 6.12
CA GLY A 294 -2.99 22.05 5.43
C GLY A 294 -2.01 21.41 4.45
N PHE A 295 -2.38 20.27 3.84
CA PHE A 295 -1.57 19.68 2.78
C PHE A 295 -1.58 20.56 1.53
N ASP A 296 -0.45 20.62 0.83
CA ASP A 296 -0.24 21.48 -0.33
C ASP A 296 -0.94 20.91 -1.59
N GLY A 297 -1.11 19.59 -1.67
CA GLY A 297 -1.79 18.94 -2.79
C GLY A 297 -2.05 17.44 -2.54
N ILE A 298 -2.80 16.83 -3.45
CA ILE A 298 -3.18 15.42 -3.39
C ILE A 298 -2.83 14.73 -4.70
N ILE A 299 -2.33 13.50 -4.61
CA ILE A 299 -2.16 12.61 -5.74
C ILE A 299 -3.07 11.39 -5.55
N GLN A 300 -3.94 11.14 -6.54
CA GLN A 300 -4.78 9.95 -6.58
C GLN A 300 -4.15 8.90 -7.48
N LEU A 301 -3.97 7.68 -6.96
CA LEU A 301 -3.54 6.50 -7.70
C LEU A 301 -4.74 5.58 -7.97
N ALA A 302 -5.15 5.50 -9.22
CA ALA A 302 -6.31 4.74 -9.64
C ALA A 302 -5.90 3.64 -10.63
N PRO A 303 -6.18 2.37 -10.39
CA PRO A 303 -6.05 1.36 -11.44
C PRO A 303 -6.97 1.69 -12.61
N PHE A 304 -6.49 1.54 -13.85
CA PHE A 304 -7.38 1.59 -15.00
C PHE A 304 -8.50 0.56 -14.84
N THR A 305 -9.74 0.95 -15.17
CA THR A 305 -11.01 0.20 -14.92
C THR A 305 -11.46 0.03 -13.46
N CYS A 306 -10.77 0.63 -12.46
CA CYS A 306 -11.26 0.62 -11.08
C CYS A 306 -12.46 1.57 -10.91
N ILE A 307 -13.67 1.04 -10.92
CA ILE A 307 -14.91 1.82 -10.84
C ILE A 307 -14.93 2.75 -9.60
N PRO A 308 -14.62 2.28 -8.37
CA PRO A 308 -14.61 3.18 -7.21
C PRO A 308 -13.70 4.39 -7.35
N GLU A 309 -12.50 4.21 -7.89
CA GLU A 309 -11.54 5.30 -8.07
C GLU A 309 -11.88 6.22 -9.25
N ILE A 310 -12.55 5.71 -10.30
CA ILE A 310 -13.09 6.52 -11.39
C ILE A 310 -14.21 7.45 -10.88
N VAL A 311 -15.10 6.93 -10.03
CA VAL A 311 -16.13 7.71 -9.35
C VAL A 311 -15.48 8.74 -8.43
N ALA A 312 -14.52 8.32 -7.61
CA ALA A 312 -13.77 9.20 -6.72
C ALA A 312 -13.09 10.34 -7.48
N ARG A 313 -12.40 10.07 -8.60
CA ARG A 313 -11.76 11.10 -9.44
C ARG A 313 -12.73 12.20 -9.82
N THR A 314 -13.93 11.82 -10.25
CA THR A 314 -14.95 12.78 -10.70
C THR A 314 -15.40 13.66 -9.52
N ILE A 315 -15.62 13.06 -8.35
CA ILE A 315 -16.02 13.77 -7.13
C ILE A 315 -14.87 14.65 -6.58
N LEU A 316 -13.63 14.18 -6.67
CA LEU A 316 -12.44 14.92 -6.23
C LEU A 316 -12.28 16.26 -6.95
N THR A 317 -12.83 16.43 -8.17
CA THR A 317 -12.88 17.75 -8.82
C THR A 317 -13.70 18.78 -8.04
N LYS A 318 -14.77 18.34 -7.36
CA LYS A 318 -15.59 19.18 -6.48
C LYS A 318 -14.88 19.41 -5.14
N VAL A 319 -14.34 18.36 -4.52
CA VAL A 319 -13.57 18.48 -3.26
C VAL A 319 -12.39 19.44 -3.44
N SER A 320 -11.68 19.33 -4.57
CA SER A 320 -10.56 20.21 -4.93
C SER A 320 -10.97 21.70 -4.94
N LYS A 321 -12.15 22.01 -5.47
CA LYS A 321 -12.70 23.38 -5.49
C LYS A 321 -13.14 23.83 -4.10
N ASP A 322 -13.93 22.99 -3.42
CA ASP A 322 -14.53 23.31 -2.13
C ASP A 322 -13.46 23.57 -1.05
N TYR A 323 -12.33 22.86 -1.10
CA TYR A 323 -11.22 23.00 -0.16
C TYR A 323 -10.00 23.74 -0.72
N ASN A 324 -10.07 24.23 -1.97
CA ASN A 324 -8.95 24.84 -2.68
C ASN A 324 -7.65 24.02 -2.55
N ILE A 325 -7.73 22.69 -2.76
CA ILE A 325 -6.57 21.78 -2.74
C ILE A 325 -6.37 21.16 -4.13
N PRO A 326 -5.20 21.34 -4.78
CA PRO A 326 -4.95 20.75 -6.10
C PRO A 326 -4.89 19.22 -6.02
N VAL A 327 -5.53 18.53 -6.96
CA VAL A 327 -5.54 17.07 -7.06
C VAL A 327 -4.99 16.63 -8.42
N LEU A 328 -4.03 15.72 -8.43
CA LEU A 328 -3.49 15.07 -9.62
C LEU A 328 -3.84 13.58 -9.62
N THR A 329 -4.49 13.08 -10.66
CA THR A 329 -4.80 11.64 -10.78
C THR A 329 -3.89 10.94 -11.77
N PHE A 330 -3.34 9.79 -11.36
CA PHE A 330 -2.70 8.82 -12.24
C PHE A 330 -3.61 7.59 -12.38
N PHE A 331 -4.03 7.33 -13.62
CA PHE A 331 -4.54 6.02 -13.99
C PHE A 331 -3.36 5.12 -14.30
N LEU A 332 -3.23 4.03 -13.54
CA LEU A 332 -2.13 3.07 -13.63
C LEU A 332 -2.61 1.82 -14.38
N ASP A 333 -1.83 1.46 -15.38
CA ASP A 333 -2.00 0.30 -16.22
C ASP A 333 -0.64 -0.21 -16.73
N GLU A 334 -0.70 -1.09 -17.71
CA GLU A 334 0.46 -1.77 -18.28
C GLU A 334 1.24 -0.94 -19.29
N GLN A 335 0.63 0.13 -19.79
CA GLN A 335 1.26 1.08 -20.72
C GLN A 335 1.86 2.28 -19.98
N THR A 336 1.63 2.38 -18.67
CA THR A 336 2.08 3.51 -17.85
C THR A 336 3.62 3.54 -17.79
N GLY A 337 4.20 4.57 -18.42
CA GLY A 337 5.65 4.78 -18.47
C GLY A 337 6.18 5.72 -17.38
N LYS A 338 7.33 5.36 -16.79
CA LYS A 338 7.96 6.14 -15.70
C LYS A 338 8.35 7.57 -16.12
N ALA A 339 8.86 7.75 -17.34
CA ALA A 339 9.26 9.07 -17.83
C ALA A 339 8.07 10.06 -17.87
N GLY A 340 6.93 9.63 -18.43
CA GLY A 340 5.73 10.47 -18.49
C GLY A 340 5.13 10.77 -17.12
N MET A 341 5.22 9.82 -16.18
CA MET A 341 4.82 10.05 -14.79
C MET A 341 5.71 11.11 -14.13
N ASN A 342 7.03 10.99 -14.25
CA ASN A 342 7.99 11.93 -13.66
C ASN A 342 7.74 13.38 -14.11
N THR A 343 7.58 13.62 -15.42
CA THR A 343 7.33 14.97 -15.94
C THR A 343 6.04 15.57 -15.39
N ARG A 344 4.98 14.76 -15.22
CA ARG A 344 3.71 15.22 -14.63
C ARG A 344 3.86 15.52 -13.14
N LEU A 345 4.67 14.74 -12.41
CA LEU A 345 4.99 15.00 -11.00
C LEU A 345 5.79 16.29 -10.85
N GLU A 346 6.82 16.49 -11.67
CA GLU A 346 7.64 17.73 -11.69
C GLU A 346 6.75 18.96 -11.92
N ALA A 347 5.91 18.93 -12.96
CA ALA A 347 4.99 20.02 -13.26
C ALA A 347 3.99 20.29 -12.12
N PHE A 348 3.48 19.24 -11.48
CA PHE A 348 2.57 19.37 -10.35
C PHE A 348 3.27 19.97 -9.14
N VAL A 349 4.47 19.49 -8.81
CA VAL A 349 5.29 20.04 -7.72
C VAL A 349 5.61 21.51 -7.95
N ASP A 350 5.95 21.91 -9.17
CA ASP A 350 6.20 23.32 -9.50
C ASP A 350 4.94 24.19 -9.36
N LEU A 351 3.77 23.67 -9.75
CA LEU A 351 2.49 24.34 -9.52
C LEU A 351 2.22 24.55 -8.02
N LEU A 352 2.46 23.51 -7.20
CA LEU A 352 2.29 23.60 -5.75
C LEU A 352 3.25 24.60 -5.11
N LYS A 353 4.53 24.60 -5.52
CA LYS A 353 5.54 25.57 -5.05
C LYS A 353 5.09 27.00 -5.33
N ARG A 354 4.64 27.29 -6.56
CA ARG A 354 4.15 28.61 -6.94
C ARG A 354 2.95 29.02 -6.08
N LYS A 355 1.95 28.15 -5.94
CA LYS A 355 0.77 28.42 -5.12
C LYS A 355 1.14 28.78 -3.67
N LYS A 356 2.04 28.00 -3.06
CA LYS A 356 2.52 28.23 -1.69
C LYS A 356 3.25 29.57 -1.56
N GLN A 357 4.11 29.91 -2.51
CA GLN A 357 4.81 31.21 -2.54
C GLN A 357 3.83 32.38 -2.68
N PHE A 358 2.80 32.27 -3.51
CA PHE A 358 1.77 33.31 -3.63
C PHE A 358 0.99 33.50 -2.33
N GLN A 359 0.63 32.42 -1.65
CA GLN A 359 -0.09 32.49 -0.36
C GLN A 359 0.75 33.14 0.74
N SER A 360 2.01 32.71 0.91
CA SER A 360 2.93 33.33 1.88
C SER A 360 3.23 34.79 1.56
N GLY A 361 3.31 35.14 0.26
CA GLY A 361 3.45 36.52 -0.19
C GLY A 361 2.28 37.40 0.27
N ILE A 362 1.04 36.97 0.03
CA ILE A 362 -0.17 37.72 0.43
C ILE A 362 -0.20 37.94 1.95
N GLU A 363 0.08 36.90 2.75
CA GLU A 363 0.09 36.99 4.21
C GLU A 363 1.10 38.03 4.74
N SER A 364 2.26 38.16 4.08
CA SER A 364 3.28 39.14 4.47
C SER A 364 2.93 40.60 4.14
N PHE A 365 1.96 40.85 3.25
CA PHE A 365 1.47 42.20 2.93
C PHE A 365 0.26 42.62 3.77
N THR A 366 -0.40 41.67 4.45
CA THR A 366 -1.62 41.92 5.24
C THR A 366 -1.37 42.07 6.75
N CYS A 367 -0.11 42.13 7.19
CA CYS A 367 0.25 42.29 8.60
C CYS A 367 0.70 43.71 8.93
#